data_AF-A0A368P6D2-F1
#
_entry.id   AF-A0A368P6D2-F1
#
_cell.length_a   1.000
_cell.length_b   1.000
_cell.length_c   1.000
_cell.angle_alpha   90.00
_cell.angle_beta   90.00
_cell.angle_gamma   90.00
#
_symmetry.space_group_name_H-M   'P 1'
#
loop_
_entity.id
_entity.type
_entity.pdbx_description
1 polymer ?
#
loop_
_entity_poly.entity_id
_entity_poly.type
_entity_poly.pdbx_seq_one_letter_code
_entity_poly.pdbx_strand_id
1 'polypeptide(L)'
;MKIKNLLLVFFSFLTFATFAQEKKRVITEKAVTEFEIKSNNLEELIHYDWNKVRKMFQGNDLDQNISLSFIYVNEEERDASEVRVDNFELKLKGKTSELEKIINNLKSTFDEFSKIETNNKE
;
A
#
# COMPACT_ATOMS: atom_id res chain seq x y z
N MET A 1 -65.07 2.34 -11.72
CA MET A 1 -64.09 3.23 -11.05
C MET A 1 -63.73 4.35 -11.99
N LYS A 2 -63.72 5.61 -11.52
CA LYS A 2 -63.36 6.77 -12.36
C LYS A 2 -61.89 6.64 -12.76
N ILE A 3 -61.54 6.96 -14.01
CA ILE A 3 -60.16 6.86 -14.56
C ILE A 3 -59.12 7.58 -13.68
N LYS A 4 -59.56 8.62 -12.95
CA LYS A 4 -58.76 9.37 -11.97
C LYS A 4 -58.25 8.50 -10.82
N ASN A 5 -59.01 7.49 -10.40
CA ASN A 5 -58.61 6.57 -9.34
C ASN A 5 -57.62 5.52 -9.86
N LEU A 6 -57.66 5.20 -11.16
CA LEU A 6 -56.70 4.29 -11.80
C LEU A 6 -55.30 4.94 -11.91
N LEU A 7 -55.26 6.22 -12.29
CA LEU A 7 -54.01 7.00 -12.37
C LEU A 7 -53.31 7.10 -11.02
N LEU A 8 -54.08 7.27 -9.94
CA LEU A 8 -53.54 7.40 -8.59
C LEU A 8 -52.91 6.08 -8.10
N VAL A 9 -53.49 4.94 -8.45
CA VAL A 9 -52.92 3.62 -8.17
C VAL A 9 -51.65 3.40 -8.99
N PHE A 10 -51.66 3.74 -10.27
CA PHE A 10 -50.48 3.59 -11.13
C PHE A 10 -49.30 4.46 -10.64
N PHE A 11 -49.57 5.69 -10.21
CA PHE A 11 -48.56 6.59 -9.65
C PHE A 11 -48.00 6.08 -8.31
N SER A 12 -48.83 5.40 -7.51
CA SER A 12 -48.41 4.77 -6.26
C SER A 12 -47.47 3.56 -6.44
N PHE A 13 -47.49 2.87 -7.58
CA PHE A 13 -46.60 1.73 -7.83
C PHE A 13 -45.20 2.16 -8.31
N LEU A 14 -45.08 3.34 -8.93
CA LEU A 14 -43.80 3.88 -9.41
C LEU A 14 -42.83 4.27 -8.28
N THR A 15 -43.33 4.63 -7.09
CA THR A 15 -42.50 5.06 -5.96
C THR A 15 -41.70 3.94 -5.31
N PHE A 16 -42.11 2.68 -5.49
CA PHE A 16 -41.39 1.52 -4.92
C PHE A 16 -40.23 1.04 -5.82
N ALA A 17 -40.30 1.29 -7.12
CA ALA A 17 -39.26 0.86 -8.06
C ALA A 17 -37.94 1.65 -7.91
N THR A 18 -37.99 2.89 -7.41
CA THR A 18 -36.80 3.75 -7.24
C THR A 18 -35.93 3.36 -6.05
N PHE A 19 -36.45 2.60 -5.08
CA PHE A 19 -35.68 2.12 -3.92
C PHE A 19 -35.04 0.74 -4.13
N ALA A 20 -35.32 0.05 -5.23
CA ALA A 20 -34.76 -1.26 -5.55
C ALA A 20 -33.37 -1.21 -6.21
N GLN A 21 -32.84 -0.01 -6.50
CA GLN A 21 -31.42 0.13 -6.83
C GLN A 21 -30.59 -0.04 -5.55
N GLU A 22 -30.46 -1.30 -5.10
CA GLU A 22 -29.35 -1.67 -4.23
C GLU A 22 -28.06 -1.38 -4.99
N LYS A 23 -27.34 -0.35 -4.55
CA LYS A 23 -25.91 -0.24 -4.84
C LYS A 23 -25.32 -1.57 -4.41
N LYS A 24 -24.84 -2.38 -5.38
CA LYS A 24 -24.01 -3.55 -5.10
C LYS A 24 -23.00 -3.09 -4.06
N ARG A 25 -23.15 -3.57 -2.81
CA ARG A 25 -22.07 -3.50 -1.85
C ARG A 25 -21.01 -4.42 -2.43
N VAL A 26 -20.09 -3.83 -3.20
CA VAL A 26 -18.78 -4.43 -3.40
C VAL A 26 -18.29 -4.62 -1.98
N ILE A 27 -18.20 -5.89 -1.57
CA ILE A 27 -17.46 -6.26 -0.37
C ILE A 27 -16.03 -5.93 -0.75
N THR A 28 -15.62 -4.68 -0.50
CA THR A 28 -14.24 -4.29 -0.65
C THR A 28 -13.52 -5.03 0.46
N GLU A 29 -12.83 -6.13 0.12
CA GLU A 29 -11.68 -6.54 0.91
C GLU A 29 -10.89 -5.27 1.18
N LYS A 30 -10.66 -4.93 2.44
CA LYS A 30 -10.08 -3.64 2.83
C LYS A 30 -8.76 -3.47 2.08
N ALA A 31 -8.77 -2.62 1.06
CA ALA A 31 -7.63 -2.42 0.20
C ALA A 31 -6.48 -1.81 1.01
N VAL A 32 -5.28 -2.35 0.84
CA VAL A 32 -4.11 -1.97 1.63
C VAL A 32 -3.57 -0.65 1.08
N THR A 33 -3.59 0.41 1.86
CA THR A 33 -3.08 1.73 1.42
C THR A 33 -1.68 2.04 1.93
N GLU A 34 -1.24 1.34 2.98
CA GLU A 34 0.05 1.60 3.63
C GLU A 34 0.69 0.27 4.03
N PHE A 35 1.96 0.14 3.69
CA PHE A 35 2.84 -0.93 4.12
C PHE A 35 4.05 -0.28 4.81
N GLU A 36 4.32 -0.69 6.04
CA GLU A 36 5.48 -0.24 6.80
C GLU A 36 6.21 -1.44 7.38
N ILE A 37 7.53 -1.43 7.26
CA ILE A 37 8.41 -2.33 8.00
C ILE A 37 9.46 -1.51 8.74
N LYS A 38 9.68 -1.89 9.99
CA LYS A 38 10.72 -1.33 10.85
C LYS A 38 11.59 -2.47 11.34
N SER A 39 12.90 -2.34 11.15
CA SER A 39 13.88 -3.32 11.64
C SER A 39 15.12 -2.61 12.20
N ASN A 40 15.77 -3.26 13.15
CA ASN A 40 17.11 -2.91 13.61
C ASN A 40 18.20 -3.74 12.91
N ASN A 41 17.82 -4.58 11.95
CA ASN A 41 18.72 -5.39 11.16
C ASN A 41 18.69 -4.92 9.69
N LEU A 42 19.78 -4.28 9.25
CA LEU A 42 19.90 -3.77 7.89
C LEU A 42 19.84 -4.91 6.85
N GLU A 43 20.44 -6.06 7.16
CA GLU A 43 20.47 -7.24 6.29
C GLU A 43 19.05 -7.77 6.01
N GLU A 44 18.16 -7.70 7.01
CA GLU A 44 16.75 -8.08 6.87
C GLU A 44 16.01 -7.17 5.89
N LEU A 45 16.31 -5.87 5.91
CA LEU A 45 15.70 -4.89 5.01
C LEU A 45 16.23 -5.06 3.57
N ILE A 46 17.53 -5.32 3.41
CA ILE A 46 18.18 -5.56 2.10
C ILE A 46 17.61 -6.82 1.45
N HIS A 47 17.48 -7.91 2.21
CA HIS A 47 17.03 -9.22 1.70
C HIS A 47 15.53 -9.45 1.85
N TYR A 48 14.74 -8.38 2.03
CA TYR A 48 13.31 -8.49 2.26
C TYR A 48 12.59 -9.19 1.09
N ASP A 49 11.65 -10.09 1.40
CA ASP A 49 10.85 -10.78 0.38
C ASP A 49 9.80 -9.86 -0.25
N TRP A 50 10.20 -9.21 -1.34
CA TRP A 50 9.34 -8.32 -2.14
C TRP A 50 8.06 -8.98 -2.67
N ASN A 51 7.99 -10.32 -2.75
CA ASN A 51 6.74 -10.98 -3.13
C ASN A 51 5.66 -10.84 -2.06
N LYS A 52 6.05 -10.69 -0.78
CA LYS A 52 5.08 -10.39 0.29
C LYS A 52 4.43 -9.04 0.07
N VAL A 53 5.20 -8.03 -0.33
CA VAL A 53 4.68 -6.71 -0.69
C VAL A 53 3.66 -6.84 -1.82
N ARG A 54 4.02 -7.50 -2.92
CA ARG A 54 3.12 -7.70 -4.06
C ARG A 54 1.79 -8.35 -3.66
N LYS A 55 1.86 -9.40 -2.85
CA LYS A 55 0.67 -10.12 -2.36
C LYS A 55 -0.25 -9.21 -1.53
N MET A 56 0.31 -8.31 -0.72
CA MET A 56 -0.49 -7.37 0.09
C MET A 56 -1.27 -6.36 -0.75
N PHE A 57 -0.76 -5.99 -1.94
CA PHE A 57 -1.40 -5.02 -2.83
C PHE A 57 -2.16 -5.66 -3.99
N GLN A 58 -2.18 -7.00 -4.12
CA GLN A 58 -2.77 -7.71 -5.27
C GLN A 58 -4.28 -7.47 -5.44
N GLY A 59 -5.00 -7.19 -4.36
CA GLY A 59 -6.44 -6.91 -4.37
C GLY A 59 -6.81 -5.43 -4.54
N ASN A 60 -5.83 -4.54 -4.70
CA ASN A 60 -6.09 -3.10 -4.78
C ASN A 60 -6.54 -2.66 -6.17
N ASP A 61 -7.36 -1.61 -6.21
CA ASP A 61 -7.60 -0.86 -7.44
C ASP A 61 -6.29 -0.22 -7.94
N LEU A 62 -6.06 -0.26 -9.25
CA LEU A 62 -4.84 0.25 -9.90
C LEU A 62 -4.62 1.75 -9.67
N ASP A 63 -5.70 2.52 -9.54
CA ASP A 63 -5.65 3.96 -9.28
C ASP A 63 -5.59 4.34 -7.80
N GLN A 64 -5.63 3.34 -6.90
CA GLN A 64 -5.56 3.58 -5.46
C GLN A 64 -4.17 4.09 -5.07
N ASN A 65 -4.13 5.11 -4.22
CA ASN A 65 -2.88 5.60 -3.65
C ASN A 65 -2.36 4.62 -2.59
N ILE A 66 -1.06 4.33 -2.67
CA ILE A 66 -0.35 3.43 -1.76
C ILE A 66 0.93 4.10 -1.25
N SER A 67 1.40 3.65 -0.09
CA SER A 67 2.66 4.05 0.52
C SER A 67 3.42 2.84 1.02
N LEU A 68 4.72 2.77 0.71
CA LEU A 68 5.65 1.78 1.24
C LEU A 68 6.71 2.51 2.06
N SER A 69 6.87 2.10 3.32
CA SER A 69 7.84 2.67 4.26
C SER A 69 8.76 1.58 4.80
N PHE A 70 10.07 1.82 4.77
CA PHE A 70 11.10 0.96 5.33
C PHE A 70 11.95 1.79 6.28
N ILE A 71 11.98 1.38 7.55
CA ILE A 71 12.62 2.12 8.64
C ILE A 71 13.73 1.25 9.22
N TYR A 72 14.96 1.76 9.20
CA TYR A 72 16.09 1.18 9.89
C TYR A 72 16.38 1.95 11.17
N VAL A 73 16.49 1.24 12.28
CA VAL A 73 16.88 1.80 13.58
C VAL A 73 18.10 1.07 14.10
N ASN A 74 19.25 1.71 14.05
CA ASN A 74 20.47 1.27 14.69
C ASN A 74 20.40 1.56 16.20
N GLU A 75 20.32 0.49 17.00
CA GLU A 75 20.24 0.57 18.46
C GLU A 75 21.62 0.48 19.14
N GLU A 76 22.70 0.21 18.40
CA GLU A 76 24.06 0.09 18.96
C GLU A 76 24.70 1.45 19.27
N GLU A 77 25.47 1.52 20.36
CA GLU A 77 26.23 2.72 20.73
C GLU A 77 27.28 3.05 19.66
N ARG A 78 27.33 4.33 19.24
CA ARG A 78 28.17 4.79 18.13
C ARG A 78 29.65 4.75 18.50
N ASP A 79 30.43 3.93 17.81
CA ASP A 79 31.85 4.20 17.65
C ASP A 79 32.06 5.11 16.42
N ALA A 80 32.58 6.32 16.63
CA ALA A 80 32.68 7.36 15.61
C ALA A 80 33.75 7.05 14.54
N SER A 81 34.58 6.03 14.74
CA SER A 81 35.64 5.63 13.82
C SER A 81 35.19 4.72 12.68
N GLU A 82 34.00 4.14 12.74
CA GLU A 82 33.50 3.22 11.71
C GLU A 82 32.46 3.88 10.81
N VAL A 83 32.68 3.85 9.49
CA VAL A 83 31.67 4.26 8.51
C VAL A 83 30.59 3.17 8.50
N ARG A 84 29.37 3.50 8.92
CA ARG A 84 28.21 2.60 8.91
C ARG A 84 26.96 3.36 8.50
N VAL A 85 25.92 2.63 8.10
CA VAL A 85 24.60 3.20 7.81
C VAL A 85 23.94 3.59 9.14
N ASP A 86 23.54 4.86 9.27
CA ASP A 86 22.79 5.38 10.43
C ASP A 86 21.27 5.16 10.23
N ASN A 87 20.48 5.53 11.23
CA ASN A 87 19.02 5.51 11.20
C ASN A 87 18.48 6.16 9.91
N PHE A 88 17.60 5.46 9.21
CA PHE A 88 16.93 6.01 8.04
C PHE A 88 15.47 5.58 7.94
N GLU A 89 14.68 6.39 7.25
CA GLU A 89 13.33 6.07 6.81
C GLU A 89 13.25 6.32 5.30
N LEU A 90 12.89 5.28 4.55
CA LEU A 90 12.60 5.38 3.12
C LEU A 90 11.10 5.20 2.91
N LYS A 91 10.42 6.30 2.56
CA LYS A 91 8.99 6.29 2.27
C LYS A 91 8.72 6.70 0.83
N LEU A 92 8.19 5.78 0.04
CA LEU A 92 7.75 6.03 -1.33
C LEU A 92 6.24 5.90 -1.46
N LYS A 93 5.65 6.83 -2.21
CA LYS A 93 4.21 6.93 -2.46
C LYS A 93 3.92 6.93 -3.95
N GLY A 94 2.77 6.41 -4.33
CA GLY A 94 2.29 6.42 -5.71
C GLY A 94 0.98 5.67 -5.84
N LYS A 95 0.59 5.35 -7.08
CA LYS A 95 -0.57 4.51 -7.35
C LYS A 95 -0.21 3.01 -7.29
N THR A 96 -1.19 2.14 -7.05
CA THR A 96 -1.01 0.68 -7.15
C THR A 96 -0.46 0.26 -8.51
N SER A 97 -0.86 0.94 -9.60
CA SER A 97 -0.30 0.73 -10.95
C SER A 97 1.20 0.99 -11.05
N GLU A 98 1.78 1.75 -10.12
CA GLU A 98 3.20 2.08 -10.04
C GLU A 98 3.96 1.19 -9.04
N LEU A 99 3.31 0.17 -8.45
CA LEU A 99 3.88 -0.66 -7.40
C LEU A 99 5.25 -1.27 -7.78
N GLU A 100 5.38 -1.84 -8.98
CA GLU A 100 6.67 -2.41 -9.40
C GLU A 100 7.77 -1.35 -9.54
N LYS A 101 7.42 -0.13 -9.98
CA LYS A 101 8.36 0.98 -10.05
C LYS A 101 8.81 1.39 -8.65
N ILE A 102 7.88 1.47 -7.70
CA ILE A 102 8.18 1.76 -6.30
C ILE A 102 9.09 0.68 -5.71
N ILE A 103 8.77 -0.60 -5.91
CA ILE A 103 9.59 -1.74 -5.45
C ILE A 103 11.00 -1.68 -6.04
N ASN A 104 11.14 -1.42 -7.34
CA ASN A 104 12.44 -1.36 -7.99
C ASN A 104 13.29 -0.18 -7.49
N ASN A 105 12.67 0.97 -7.22
CA ASN A 105 13.37 2.11 -6.62
C ASN A 105 13.91 1.76 -5.22
N LEU A 106 13.08 1.13 -4.37
CA LEU A 106 13.52 0.71 -3.03
C LEU A 106 14.66 -0.31 -3.10
N LYS A 107 14.56 -1.31 -3.99
CA LYS A 107 15.63 -2.29 -4.21
C LYS A 107 16.94 -1.63 -4.60
N SER A 108 16.91 -0.70 -5.56
CA SER A 108 18.10 0.02 -5.99
C SER A 108 18.75 0.79 -4.84
N THR A 109 17.94 1.41 -3.97
CA THR A 109 18.46 2.09 -2.77
C THR A 109 19.10 1.11 -1.78
N PHE A 110 18.48 -0.05 -1.54
CA PHE A 110 19.09 -1.08 -0.68
C PHE A 110 20.36 -1.70 -1.27
N ASP A 111 20.44 -1.85 -2.59
CA ASP A 111 21.66 -2.29 -3.29
C ASP A 111 22.80 -1.26 -3.17
N GLU A 112 22.50 0.01 -2.98
CA GLU A 112 23.51 1.03 -2.67
C GLU A 112 23.98 0.92 -1.21
N PHE A 113 23.06 0.67 -0.27
CA PHE A 113 23.41 0.47 1.14
C PHE A 113 24.28 -0.78 1.36
N SER A 114 24.00 -1.89 0.66
CA SER A 114 24.80 -3.12 0.77
C SER A 114 26.26 -2.93 0.32
N LYS A 115 26.49 -2.09 -0.69
CA LYS A 115 27.86 -1.75 -1.15
C LYS A 115 28.64 -0.96 -0.11
N ILE A 116 27.98 -0.05 0.61
CA ILE A 116 28.61 0.72 1.68
C ILE A 116 29.02 -0.21 2.82
N GLU A 117 28.17 -1.15 3.21
CA GLU A 117 28.52 -2.14 4.24
C GLU A 117 29.69 -3.04 3.84
N THR A 118 29.73 -3.50 2.59
CA THR A 118 30.78 -4.41 2.10
C THR A 118 32.14 -3.72 2.06
N ASN A 119 32.20 -2.46 1.62
CA ASN A 119 33.46 -1.69 1.54
C ASN A 119 34.06 -1.36 2.91
N ASN A 120 33.29 -1.45 4.00
CA ASN A 120 33.78 -1.22 5.36
C ASN A 120 34.22 -2.51 6.07
N LYS A 121 34.03 -3.69 5.46
CA LYS A 121 34.48 -4.99 5.98
C LYS A 121 35.79 -5.49 5.36
N GLU A 122 36.34 -4.78 4.36
CA GLU A 122 37.68 -5.00 3.77
C GLU A 122 38.74 -4.09 4.43
#